data_AF-A0A662MUD3-F1
#
_entry.id   AF-A0A662MUD3-F1
#
_cell.length_a   1.000
_cell.length_b   1.000
_cell.length_c   1.000
_cell.angle_alpha   90.00
_cell.angle_beta   90.00
_cell.angle_gamma   90.00
#
_symmetry.space_group_name_H-M   'P 1'
#
loop_
_entity.id
_entity.type
_entity.pdbx_description
1 polymer ?
#
loop_
_entity_poly.entity_id
_entity_poly.type
_entity_poly.pdbx_seq_one_letter_code
_entity_poly.pdbx_strand_id
1 'polypeptide(L)'
;MYDVMIIGAGPVGNYLASLLASRLKVFVIEQKGSFGGKACTGIIGAESYEKLGLPKKAVINSFRGARFYSKIQSFEIERKTPQACLVDRKILEKELA
;
A
#
# COMPACT_ATOMS: atom_id res chain seq x y z
N MET A 1 24.29 15.46 -8.81
CA MET A 1 24.57 14.03 -9.07
C MET A 1 23.81 13.22 -8.04
N TYR A 2 23.07 12.21 -8.49
CA TYR A 2 22.30 11.28 -7.64
C TYR A 2 22.92 9.89 -7.72
N ASP A 3 22.80 9.11 -6.65
CA ASP A 3 23.29 7.73 -6.61
C ASP A 3 22.24 6.76 -7.19
N VAL A 4 20.95 7.08 -7.00
CA VAL A 4 19.82 6.26 -7.46
C VAL A 4 18.74 7.16 -8.07
N MET A 5 18.23 6.76 -9.23
CA MET A 5 17.03 7.34 -9.84
C MET A 5 15.88 6.31 -9.84
N ILE A 6 14.75 6.67 -9.26
CA ILE A 6 13.52 5.86 -9.21
C ILE A 6 12.50 6.46 -10.16
N ILE A 7 12.05 5.67 -11.14
CA ILE A 7 11.02 6.08 -12.08
C ILE A 7 9.67 5.51 -11.62
N GLY A 8 8.81 6.40 -11.13
CA GLY A 8 7.47 6.14 -10.58
C GLY A 8 7.40 6.41 -9.08
N ALA A 9 6.57 7.37 -8.67
CA ALA A 9 6.31 7.76 -7.28
C ALA A 9 5.01 7.14 -6.73
N GLY A 10 4.75 5.88 -7.12
CA GLY A 10 3.70 5.07 -6.51
C GLY A 10 4.12 4.51 -5.15
N PRO A 11 3.30 3.64 -4.52
CA PRO A 11 3.58 3.12 -3.18
C PRO A 11 4.94 2.44 -3.08
N VAL A 12 5.30 1.63 -4.08
CA VAL A 12 6.59 0.92 -4.12
C VAL A 12 7.76 1.88 -4.29
N GLY A 13 7.65 2.85 -5.20
CA GLY A 13 8.72 3.80 -5.49
C GLY A 13 9.02 4.70 -4.30
N ASN A 14 7.99 5.26 -3.66
CA ASN A 14 8.14 6.10 -2.47
C ASN A 14 8.63 5.29 -1.26
N TYR A 15 8.14 4.06 -1.09
CA TYR A 15 8.65 3.17 -0.04
C TYR A 15 10.12 2.84 -0.23
N LEU A 16 10.55 2.51 -1.46
CA LEU A 16 11.96 2.27 -1.74
C LEU A 16 12.80 3.53 -1.52
N ALA A 17 12.30 4.69 -1.95
CA ALA A 17 12.97 5.97 -1.74
C ALA A 17 13.17 6.25 -0.25
N SER A 18 12.17 6.02 0.60
CA SER A 18 12.28 6.27 2.04
C SER A 18 13.31 5.36 2.71
N LEU A 19 13.44 4.11 2.27
CA LEU A 19 14.48 3.20 2.76
C LEU A 19 15.90 3.66 2.38
N LEU A 20 16.07 4.14 1.15
CA LEU A 20 17.38 4.50 0.59
C LEU A 20 17.84 5.92 0.96
N ALA A 21 16.92 6.85 1.18
CA ALA A 21 17.21 8.27 1.40
C ALA A 21 18.06 8.56 2.65
N SER A 22 18.10 7.63 3.61
CA SER A 22 18.96 7.75 4.79
C SER A 22 20.47 7.58 4.49
N ARG A 23 20.82 7.05 3.31
CA ARG A 23 22.21 6.67 2.97
C ARG A 23 22.67 7.13 1.58
N LEU A 24 21.74 7.40 0.67
CA LEU A 24 22.01 7.69 -0.73
C LEU A 24 21.29 8.95 -1.18
N LYS A 25 21.84 9.64 -2.18
CA LYS A 25 21.14 10.72 -2.90
C LYS A 25 20.18 10.10 -3.90
N VAL A 26 18.91 10.03 -3.52
CA VAL A 26 17.83 9.45 -4.33
C VAL A 26 17.07 10.55 -5.08
N PHE A 27 16.78 10.32 -6.36
CA PHE A 27 15.87 11.14 -7.16
C PHE A 27 14.67 10.30 -7.59
N VAL A 28 13.46 10.77 -7.31
CA VAL A 28 12.21 10.11 -7.73
C VAL A 28 11.53 10.99 -8.77
N ILE A 29 11.10 10.39 -9.87
CA ILE A 29 10.33 11.08 -10.92
C ILE A 29 9.00 10.35 -11.16
N GLU A 30 7.92 11.09 -11.34
CA GLU A 30 6.59 10.54 -11.61
C GLU A 30 5.90 11.34 -12.70
N GLN A 31 5.23 10.63 -13.61
CA GLN A 31 4.51 11.25 -14.71
C GLN A 31 3.18 11.87 -14.24
N LYS A 32 2.53 11.25 -13.27
CA LYS A 32 1.26 11.72 -12.71
C LYS A 32 1.47 12.98 -11.86
N GLY A 33 0.66 14.00 -12.13
CA GLY A 33 0.62 15.23 -11.31
C GLY A 33 -0.15 15.11 -9.99
N SER A 34 -0.64 13.91 -9.64
CA SER A 34 -1.43 13.69 -8.43
C SER A 34 -1.25 12.29 -7.87
N PHE A 35 -1.30 12.17 -6.54
CA PHE A 35 -1.34 10.88 -5.84
C PHE A 35 -2.61 10.07 -6.16
N GLY A 36 -2.46 8.75 -6.21
CA GLY A 36 -3.51 7.79 -6.53
C GLY A 36 -3.72 7.60 -8.04
N GLY A 37 -5.00 7.60 -8.46
CA GLY A 37 -5.41 7.66 -9.87
C GLY A 37 -5.43 6.34 -10.64
N LYS A 38 -5.08 5.20 -10.03
CA LYS A 38 -5.23 3.88 -10.64
C LYS A 38 -6.31 3.08 -9.89
N ALA A 39 -7.25 2.50 -10.64
CA ALA A 39 -8.28 1.61 -10.10
C ALA A 39 -7.60 0.48 -9.31
N CYS A 40 -7.88 0.44 -8.01
CA CYS A 40 -7.33 -0.51 -7.08
C CYS A 40 -8.35 -0.72 -5.97
N THR A 41 -8.45 -1.94 -5.46
CA THR A 41 -9.31 -2.26 -4.32
C THR A 41 -8.81 -1.61 -3.04
N GLY A 42 -7.52 -1.24 -2.96
CA GLY A 42 -6.88 -0.76 -1.74
C GLY A 42 -6.72 -1.86 -0.69
N ILE A 43 -6.90 -3.13 -1.03
CA ILE A 43 -6.79 -4.24 -0.07
C ILE A 43 -5.34 -4.73 -0.03
N ILE A 44 -4.75 -4.72 1.17
CA ILE A 44 -3.38 -5.20 1.44
C ILE A 44 -3.43 -6.17 2.62
N GLY A 45 -2.63 -7.24 2.60
CA GLY A 45 -2.52 -8.16 3.74
C GLY A 45 -2.04 -7.44 5.01
N ALA A 46 -2.71 -7.66 6.14
CA ALA A 46 -2.44 -6.97 7.40
C ALA A 46 -1.01 -7.24 7.89
N GLU A 47 -0.55 -8.50 7.75
CA GLU A 47 0.83 -8.90 8.09
C GLU A 47 1.87 -8.12 7.28
N SER A 48 1.68 -7.98 5.96
CA SER A 48 2.58 -7.22 5.11
C SER A 48 2.54 -5.73 5.47
N TYR A 49 1.35 -5.18 5.75
CA TYR A 49 1.20 -3.79 6.13
C TYR A 49 1.97 -3.45 7.41
N GLU A 50 1.91 -4.34 8.39
CA GLU A 50 2.63 -4.23 9.66
C GLU A 50 4.15 -4.41 9.45
N LYS A 51 4.58 -5.48 8.78
CA LYS A 51 6.00 -5.76 8.52
C LYS A 51 6.71 -4.64 7.78
N LEU A 52 6.01 -3.99 6.85
CA LEU A 52 6.56 -2.87 6.08
C LEU A 52 6.49 -1.54 6.82
N GLY A 53 5.83 -1.47 7.98
CA GLY A 53 5.70 -0.24 8.77
C GLY A 53 4.92 0.85 8.04
N LEU A 54 3.89 0.48 7.26
CA LEU A 54 3.18 1.44 6.42
C LEU A 54 2.31 2.42 7.25
N PRO A 55 2.07 3.64 6.75
CA PRO A 55 1.36 4.69 7.49
C PRO A 55 -0.05 4.26 7.96
N LYS A 56 -0.26 4.17 9.27
CA LYS A 56 -1.58 3.77 9.84
C LYS A 56 -2.72 4.70 9.42
N LYS A 57 -2.41 5.98 9.17
CA LYS A 57 -3.36 7.02 8.73
C LYS A 57 -4.01 6.71 7.38
N ALA A 58 -3.37 5.87 6.55
CA ALA A 58 -3.95 5.46 5.29
C ALA A 58 -4.99 4.32 5.43
N VAL A 59 -5.10 3.66 6.59
CA VAL A 59 -6.05 2.55 6.79
C VAL A 59 -7.47 3.08 6.98
N ILE A 60 -8.37 2.71 6.07
CA ILE A 60 -9.80 3.02 6.12
C ILE A 60 -10.54 1.96 6.92
N ASN A 61 -10.20 0.68 6.73
CA ASN A 61 -10.86 -0.45 7.37
C ASN A 61 -9.92 -1.66 7.51
N SER A 62 -10.29 -2.61 8.36
CA SER A 62 -9.58 -3.88 8.55
C SER A 62 -10.54 -5.05 8.46
N PHE A 63 -10.13 -6.12 7.78
CA PHE A 63 -10.92 -7.31 7.54
C PHE A 63 -10.31 -8.51 8.25
N ARG A 64 -11.13 -9.27 8.99
CA ARG A 64 -10.73 -10.50 9.68
C ARG A 64 -10.91 -11.76 8.82
N GLY A 65 -11.51 -11.61 7.65
CA GLY A 65 -12.01 -12.71 6.86
C GLY A 65 -12.54 -12.27 5.51
N ALA A 66 -13.07 -13.23 4.77
CA ALA A 66 -13.73 -13.00 3.50
C ALA A 66 -14.85 -14.04 3.31
N ARG A 67 -15.89 -13.64 2.59
CA ARG A 67 -16.97 -14.53 2.17
C ARG A 67 -16.85 -14.83 0.69
N PHE A 68 -16.90 -16.10 0.35
CA PHE A 68 -16.80 -16.60 -1.00
C PHE A 68 -18.18 -17.06 -1.45
N TYR A 69 -18.57 -16.65 -2.65
CA TYR A 69 -19.86 -16.96 -3.25
C TYR A 69 -19.66 -17.74 -4.54
N SER A 70 -20.47 -18.78 -4.72
CA SER A 70 -20.68 -19.47 -6.00
C SER A 70 -22.18 -19.43 -6.36
N LYS A 71 -22.57 -20.00 -7.50
CA LYS A 71 -23.97 -20.05 -7.91
C LYS A 71 -24.85 -20.95 -7.02
N ILE A 72 -24.24 -21.83 -6.22
CA ILE A 72 -24.95 -22.88 -5.46
C ILE A 72 -24.60 -22.89 -3.97
N GLN A 73 -23.51 -22.24 -3.56
CA GLN A 73 -23.11 -22.19 -2.16
C GLN A 73 -22.32 -20.91 -1.85
N SER A 74 -22.24 -20.60 -0.57
CA SER A 74 -21.29 -19.62 -0.04
C SER A 74 -20.62 -20.18 1.20
N PHE A 75 -19.37 -19.78 1.42
CA PHE A 75 -18.68 -20.08 2.66
C PHE A 75 -17.88 -18.87 3.13
N GLU A 76 -17.60 -18.81 4.41
CA GLU A 76 -16.87 -17.73 5.04
C GLU A 76 -15.59 -18.28 5.68
N ILE A 77 -14.51 -17.52 5.52
CA ILE A 77 -13.30 -17.72 6.32
C ILE A 77 -13.16 -16.52 7.24
N GLU A 78 -12.89 -16.78 8.51
CA GLU A 78 -12.63 -15.73 9.50
C GLU A 78 -11.48 -16.15 10.41
N ARG A 79 -10.76 -15.17 10.95
CA ARG A 79 -9.69 -15.32 11.95
C ARG A 79 -9.96 -14.39 13.13
N LYS A 80 -9.31 -14.65 14.27
CA LYS A 80 -9.45 -13.79 15.46
C LYS A 80 -8.88 -12.39 15.23
N THR A 81 -7.85 -12.26 14.41
CA THR A 81 -7.15 -11.01 14.13
C THR A 81 -7.36 -10.57 12.67
N PRO A 82 -7.24 -9.26 12.38
CA PRO A 82 -7.26 -8.75 11.01
C PRO A 82 -6.26 -9.47 10.11
N GLN A 83 -6.70 -9.81 8.90
CA GLN A 83 -5.90 -10.49 7.86
C GLN A 83 -5.64 -9.56 6.67
N ALA A 84 -6.44 -8.52 6.48
CA ALA A 84 -6.24 -7.51 5.45
C ALA A 84 -6.71 -6.12 5.93
N CYS A 85 -6.19 -5.08 5.29
CA CYS A 85 -6.57 -3.69 5.49
C CYS A 85 -7.05 -3.09 4.16
N LEU A 86 -8.11 -2.29 4.21
CA LEU A 86 -8.48 -1.36 3.14
C LEU A 86 -7.74 -0.05 3.37
N VAL A 87 -7.07 0.47 2.35
CA VAL A 87 -6.31 1.70 2.44
C VAL A 87 -6.78 2.77 1.46
N ASP A 88 -6.72 4.03 1.90
CA ASP A 88 -6.77 5.19 1.01
C ASP A 88 -5.43 5.30 0.30
N ARG A 89 -5.45 4.98 -1.00
CA ARG A 89 -4.24 5.00 -1.83
C ARG A 89 -3.62 6.38 -1.92
N LYS A 90 -4.43 7.45 -1.95
CA LYS A 90 -3.93 8.82 -2.07
C LYS A 90 -3.21 9.22 -0.80
N ILE A 91 -3.76 8.88 0.37
CA ILE A 91 -3.11 9.11 1.67
C ILE A 91 -1.85 8.25 1.77
N LEU A 92 -1.90 6.97 1.40
CA LEU A 92 -0.72 6.09 1.44
C LEU A 92 0.44 6.64 0.60
N GLU A 93 0.18 6.96 -0.68
CA GLU A 93 1.21 7.49 -1.57
C GLU A 93 1.76 8.84 -1.07
N LYS A 94 0.90 9.71 -0.52
CA LYS A 94 1.28 11.01 0.03
C LYS A 94 2.13 10.90 1.30
N GLU A 95 1.81 9.97 2.20
CA GLU A 95 2.55 9.80 3.46
C GLU A 95 3.89 9.06 3.26
N LEU A 96 4.04 8.34 2.14
CA LEU A 96 5.31 7.70 1.76
C LEU A 96 6.24 8.62 0.97
N ALA A 97 5.70 9.62 0.26
CA ALA A 97 6.46 10.60 -0.53
C ALA A 97 7.13 11.65 0.36
#